data_AF-A0AAJ2RFC5-F1
#
_entry.id   AF-A0AAJ2RFC5-F1
#
_cell.length_a   1.000
_cell.length_b   1.000
_cell.length_c   1.000
_cell.angle_alpha   90.00
_cell.angle_beta   90.00
_cell.angle_gamma   90.00
#
_symmetry.space_group_name_H-M   'P 1'
#
loop_
_entity.id
_entity.type
_entity.pdbx_description
1 polymer ?
#
loop_
_entity_poly.entity_id
_entity_poly.type
_entity_poly.pdbx_seq_one_letter_code
_entity_poly.pdbx_strand_id
1 'polypeptide(L)'
;MKKYLNDIFNEYRGKYPELKVWLRDNAVERLWGVGVMPAYSLEPYSCELQGCQPGKMLIKKESSPAVNRQNYFLDVNNNIISELRYSKFMERKKKWIVYRKFYLRKNNEIIGLIFGSVLENKDDASLNNVILVKLDSNKITSSYLYSYDDKFSEKKYLYRDNVITNIEHRMWLDTYIEHYYTIEIKPTFRITENTPEGTIMIYPE
;
A
#
# COMPACT_ATOMS: atom_id res chain seq x y z
N MET A 1 -7.72 -16.84 7.05
CA MET A 1 -7.23 -15.44 6.88
C MET A 1 -8.35 -14.48 6.46
N LYS A 2 -9.11 -14.74 5.38
CA LYS A 2 -10.22 -13.87 4.94
C LYS A 2 -11.14 -13.38 6.07
N LYS A 3 -11.65 -14.28 6.92
CA LYS A 3 -12.48 -13.92 8.09
C LYS A 3 -11.80 -12.92 9.03
N TYR A 4 -10.52 -13.14 9.35
CA TYR A 4 -9.76 -12.24 10.23
C TYR A 4 -9.64 -10.82 9.65
N LEU A 5 -9.40 -10.69 8.34
CA LEU A 5 -9.39 -9.37 7.70
C LEU A 5 -10.77 -8.74 7.63
N ASN A 6 -11.84 -9.53 7.43
CA ASN A 6 -13.20 -9.02 7.48
C ASN A 6 -13.56 -8.51 8.88
N ASP A 7 -13.12 -9.19 9.94
CA ASP A 7 -13.31 -8.73 11.32
C ASP A 7 -12.60 -7.38 11.55
N ILE A 8 -11.36 -7.23 11.07
CA ILE A 8 -10.63 -5.94 11.09
C ILE A 8 -11.37 -4.88 10.24
N PHE A 9 -11.83 -5.23 9.05
CA PHE A 9 -12.56 -4.30 8.18
C PHE A 9 -13.79 -3.75 8.89
N ASN A 10 -14.58 -4.62 9.51
CA ASN A 10 -15.78 -4.21 10.26
C ASN A 10 -15.45 -3.39 11.51
N GLU A 11 -14.31 -3.67 12.16
CA GLU A 11 -13.83 -2.86 13.28
C GLU A 11 -13.50 -1.42 12.84
N TYR A 12 -12.86 -1.23 11.68
CA TYR A 12 -12.32 0.07 11.27
C TYR A 12 -13.16 0.84 10.24
N ARG A 13 -14.21 0.25 9.65
CA ARG A 13 -15.02 0.87 8.58
C ARG A 13 -15.62 2.23 8.92
N GLY A 14 -15.86 2.51 10.21
CA GLY A 14 -16.38 3.78 10.71
C GLY A 14 -15.36 4.66 11.44
N LYS A 15 -14.11 4.20 11.57
CA LYS A 15 -13.11 4.81 12.49
C LYS A 15 -12.22 5.88 11.84
N TYR A 16 -12.61 6.44 10.69
CA TYR A 16 -11.79 7.42 9.98
C TYR A 16 -11.48 8.69 10.81
N PRO A 17 -12.46 9.32 11.51
CA PRO A 17 -12.18 10.46 12.38
C PRO A 17 -11.20 10.11 13.51
N GLU A 18 -11.39 8.97 14.16
CA GLU A 18 -10.57 8.49 15.28
C GLU A 18 -9.13 8.21 14.83
N LEU A 19 -8.95 7.64 13.64
CA LEU A 19 -7.63 7.40 13.06
C LEU A 19 -6.90 8.72 12.73
N LYS A 20 -7.61 9.78 12.36
CA LYS A 20 -7.00 11.12 12.18
C LYS A 20 -6.53 11.72 13.49
N VAL A 21 -7.31 11.55 14.57
CA VAL A 21 -6.91 11.95 15.93
C VAL A 21 -5.67 11.17 16.35
N TRP A 22 -5.71 9.83 16.26
CA TRP A 22 -4.58 8.97 16.53
C TRP A 22 -3.32 9.39 15.76
N LEU A 23 -3.46 9.67 14.46
CA LEU A 23 -2.34 10.11 13.64
C LEU A 23 -1.70 11.41 14.14
N ARG A 24 -2.52 12.41 14.49
CA ARG A 24 -2.02 13.69 15.01
C ARG A 24 -1.24 13.48 16.31
N ASP A 25 -1.71 12.57 17.15
CA ASP A 25 -1.15 12.35 18.48
C ASP A 25 0.11 11.45 18.44
N ASN A 26 0.35 10.71 17.35
CA ASN A 26 1.47 9.76 17.21
C ASN A 26 2.50 10.14 16.14
N ALA A 27 2.17 11.03 15.20
CA ALA A 27 3.11 11.47 14.17
C ALA A 27 4.05 12.55 14.70
N VAL A 28 5.35 12.33 14.58
CA VAL A 28 6.38 13.30 15.00
C VAL A 28 7.13 13.93 13.83
N GLU A 29 7.13 13.28 12.67
CA GLU A 29 7.81 13.77 11.47
C GLU A 29 6.96 13.57 10.21
N ARG A 30 7.26 14.36 9.16
CA ARG A 30 6.65 14.26 7.85
C ARG A 30 7.69 14.17 6.75
N LEU A 31 7.48 13.26 5.81
CA LEU A 31 8.23 13.17 4.56
C LEU A 31 7.29 13.42 3.38
N TRP A 32 7.84 13.92 2.28
CA TRP A 32 7.08 14.12 1.05
C TRP A 32 7.52 13.14 -0.02
N GLY A 33 6.61 12.75 -0.90
CA GLY A 33 6.89 11.99 -2.10
C GLY A 33 6.32 12.67 -3.34
N VAL A 34 6.80 12.21 -4.49
CA VAL A 34 6.31 12.60 -5.80
C VAL A 34 6.26 11.41 -6.74
N GLY A 35 5.20 11.35 -7.54
CA GLY A 35 5.01 10.30 -8.53
C GLY A 35 3.54 9.95 -8.67
N VAL A 36 3.18 9.38 -9.83
CA VAL A 36 1.83 8.84 -10.05
C VAL A 36 1.58 7.70 -9.06
N MET A 37 2.56 6.81 -8.92
CA MET A 37 2.57 5.79 -7.89
C MET A 37 3.10 6.32 -6.56
N PRO A 38 2.64 5.77 -5.43
CA PRO A 38 3.24 6.05 -4.12
C PRO A 38 4.74 5.72 -4.11
N ALA A 39 5.51 6.50 -3.35
CA ALA A 39 6.92 6.23 -3.10
C ALA A 39 7.13 5.14 -2.03
N TYR A 40 6.09 4.86 -1.24
CA TYR A 40 6.08 3.80 -0.25
C TYR A 40 4.91 2.85 -0.51
N SER A 41 5.17 1.56 -0.34
CA SER A 41 4.14 0.53 -0.28
C SER A 41 4.46 -0.44 0.85
N LEU A 42 3.40 -0.99 1.46
CA LEU A 42 3.56 -2.10 2.39
C LEU A 42 4.02 -3.36 1.66
N GLU A 43 3.56 -3.59 0.43
CA GLU A 43 3.89 -4.80 -0.31
C GLU A 43 5.14 -4.59 -1.16
N PRO A 44 6.13 -5.49 -1.07
CA PRO A 44 7.24 -5.52 -2.01
C PRO A 44 6.74 -5.59 -3.46
N TYR A 45 7.36 -4.79 -4.33
CA TYR A 45 7.12 -4.73 -5.77
C TYR A 45 5.67 -4.41 -6.21
N SER A 46 4.85 -3.83 -5.33
CA SER A 46 3.45 -3.56 -5.66
C SER A 46 3.23 -2.66 -6.88
N CYS A 47 4.15 -1.73 -7.18
CA CYS A 47 4.04 -0.85 -8.34
C CYS A 47 4.54 -1.56 -9.59
N GLU A 48 5.65 -2.26 -9.45
CA GLU A 48 6.37 -2.96 -10.50
C GLU A 48 5.56 -4.14 -11.04
N LEU A 49 4.80 -4.83 -10.17
CA LEU A 49 3.81 -5.84 -10.58
C LEU A 49 2.66 -5.27 -11.41
N GLN A 50 2.46 -3.95 -11.44
CA GLN A 50 1.52 -3.24 -12.30
C GLN A 50 2.22 -2.61 -13.52
N GLY A 51 3.46 -3.02 -13.83
CA GLY A 51 4.29 -2.43 -14.89
C GLY A 51 4.83 -1.03 -14.56
N CYS A 52 4.56 -0.51 -13.37
CA CYS A 52 4.82 0.89 -13.03
C CYS A 52 6.07 1.06 -12.16
N GLN A 53 6.76 2.19 -12.35
CA GLN A 53 7.81 2.60 -11.41
C GLN A 53 7.22 3.21 -10.12
N PRO A 54 7.78 2.89 -8.95
CA PRO A 54 7.40 3.55 -7.71
C PRO A 54 7.75 5.04 -7.74
N GLY A 55 7.02 5.83 -6.94
CA GLY A 55 7.33 7.24 -6.74
C GLY A 55 8.69 7.44 -6.03
N LYS A 56 9.13 8.70 -5.94
CA LYS A 56 10.38 9.08 -5.27
C LYS A 56 10.09 9.81 -3.97
N MET A 57 10.75 9.40 -2.89
CA MET A 57 10.78 10.15 -1.64
C MET A 57 11.62 11.42 -1.79
N LEU A 58 11.13 12.53 -1.28
CA LEU A 58 11.81 13.82 -1.22
C LEU A 58 12.56 13.91 0.11
N ILE A 59 13.89 13.89 0.02
CA ILE A 59 14.77 13.76 1.20
C ILE A 59 15.00 15.10 1.93
N LYS A 60 14.74 16.26 1.28
CA LYS A 60 15.24 17.56 1.79
C LYS A 60 14.30 18.77 1.64
N LYS A 61 13.07 18.60 1.17
CA LYS A 61 12.17 19.75 0.93
C LYS A 61 10.78 19.45 1.47
N GLU A 62 10.31 20.29 2.39
CA GLU A 62 8.87 20.46 2.56
C GLU A 62 8.26 20.76 1.19
N SER A 63 7.12 20.13 0.92
CA SER A 63 6.37 20.36 -0.30
C SER A 63 4.99 20.89 0.03
N SER A 64 4.35 21.47 -0.96
CA SER A 64 2.94 21.84 -0.87
C SER A 64 2.06 20.76 -1.50
N PRO A 65 0.77 20.71 -1.11
CA PRO A 65 -0.23 19.93 -1.82
C PRO A 65 -0.18 20.21 -3.33
N ALA A 66 -0.03 19.17 -4.15
CA ALA A 66 -0.14 19.24 -5.59
C ALA A 66 -0.57 17.88 -6.14
N VAL A 67 -1.00 17.83 -7.41
CA VAL A 67 -1.29 16.56 -8.09
C VAL A 67 -0.06 15.65 -8.01
N ASN A 68 -0.28 14.36 -7.69
CA ASN A 68 0.78 13.36 -7.57
C ASN A 68 1.81 13.67 -6.46
N ARG A 69 1.42 14.44 -5.45
CA ARG A 69 2.17 14.59 -4.19
C ARG A 69 1.59 13.68 -3.12
N GLN A 70 2.49 13.11 -2.33
CA GLN A 70 2.15 12.32 -1.16
C GLN A 70 2.85 12.90 0.07
N ASN A 71 2.15 12.92 1.19
CA ASN A 71 2.71 13.27 2.49
C ASN A 71 2.66 12.02 3.38
N TYR A 72 3.82 11.62 3.90
CA TYR A 72 3.99 10.46 4.76
C TYR A 72 4.26 10.93 6.17
N PHE A 73 3.60 10.30 7.14
CA PHE A 73 3.70 10.65 8.55
C PHE A 73 4.44 9.54 9.27
N LEU A 74 5.43 9.92 10.09
CA LEU A 74 6.30 8.99 10.79
C LEU A 74 6.09 9.05 12.30
N ASP A 75 6.16 7.89 12.96
CA ASP A 75 6.18 7.79 14.42
C ASP A 75 7.59 8.05 14.99
N VAL A 76 7.71 8.03 16.32
CA VAL A 76 8.99 8.19 17.06
C VAL A 76 10.07 7.17 16.71
N ASN A 77 9.69 6.04 16.10
CA ASN A 77 10.60 4.98 15.68
C ASN A 77 10.90 5.05 14.17
N ASN A 78 10.59 6.16 13.52
CA ASN A 78 10.74 6.39 12.07
C ASN A 78 9.91 5.43 11.20
N ASN A 79 8.83 4.85 11.72
CA ASN A 79 7.91 4.07 10.91
C ASN A 79 6.90 4.99 10.22
N ILE A 80 6.65 4.77 8.93
CA ILE A 80 5.51 5.40 8.25
C ILE A 80 4.22 4.82 8.84
N ILE A 81 3.41 5.68 9.46
CA ILE A 81 2.12 5.35 10.09
C ILE A 81 0.91 5.89 9.33
N SER A 82 1.12 6.79 8.36
CA SER A 82 0.07 7.21 7.41
C SER A 82 0.65 7.74 6.11
N GLU A 83 -0.11 7.61 5.04
CA GLU A 83 0.09 8.27 3.74
C GLU A 83 -1.14 9.13 3.43
N LEU A 84 -0.93 10.37 3.00
CA LEU A 84 -1.94 11.25 2.43
C LEU A 84 -1.56 11.63 1.00
N ARG A 85 -2.33 11.17 0.02
CA ARG A 85 -2.11 11.45 -1.41
C ARG A 85 -3.09 12.49 -1.91
N TYR A 86 -2.56 13.55 -2.52
CA TYR A 86 -3.34 14.59 -3.18
C TYR A 86 -3.62 14.19 -4.63
N SER A 87 -4.90 14.14 -5.01
CA SER A 87 -5.31 13.70 -6.34
C SER A 87 -5.70 14.85 -7.24
N LYS A 88 -6.68 15.67 -6.82
CA LYS A 88 -7.22 16.76 -7.64
C LYS A 88 -7.67 17.92 -6.76
N PHE A 89 -7.38 19.14 -7.20
CA PHE A 89 -7.90 20.35 -6.56
C PHE A 89 -9.30 20.68 -7.11
N MET A 90 -10.27 20.88 -6.22
CA MET A 90 -11.62 21.30 -6.56
C MET A 90 -11.74 22.81 -6.42
N GLU A 91 -11.62 23.53 -7.54
CA GLU A 91 -11.65 25.00 -7.57
C GLU A 91 -12.88 25.61 -6.88
N ARG A 92 -14.08 25.08 -7.15
CA ARG A 92 -15.33 25.57 -6.55
C ARG A 92 -15.35 25.48 -5.02
N LYS A 93 -14.68 24.49 -4.45
CA LYS A 93 -14.63 24.25 -3.00
C LYS A 93 -13.32 24.73 -2.37
N LYS A 94 -12.36 25.18 -3.20
CA LYS A 94 -10.98 25.55 -2.83
C LYS A 94 -10.30 24.50 -1.94
N LYS A 95 -10.48 23.22 -2.29
CA LYS A 95 -10.02 22.08 -1.47
C LYS A 95 -9.49 20.94 -2.32
N TRP A 96 -8.58 20.16 -1.75
CA TRP A 96 -8.09 18.94 -2.37
C TRP A 96 -9.03 17.74 -2.14
N ILE A 97 -9.16 16.90 -3.17
CA ILE A 97 -9.57 15.51 -3.02
C ILE A 97 -8.32 14.72 -2.65
N VAL A 98 -8.39 13.99 -1.55
CA VAL A 98 -7.29 13.22 -0.99
C VAL A 98 -7.67 11.77 -0.80
N TYR A 99 -6.67 10.90 -0.86
CA TYR A 99 -6.73 9.51 -0.43
C TYR A 99 -5.85 9.36 0.80
N ARG A 100 -6.29 8.60 1.80
CA ARG A 100 -5.51 8.39 3.02
C ARG A 100 -5.40 6.92 3.35
N LYS A 101 -4.20 6.52 3.76
CA LYS A 101 -3.93 5.21 4.35
C LYS A 101 -3.42 5.37 5.77
N PHE A 102 -3.70 4.40 6.62
CA PHE A 102 -3.15 4.31 7.98
C PHE A 102 -2.46 2.97 8.15
N TYR A 103 -1.38 2.92 8.92
CA TYR A 103 -0.59 1.72 9.15
C TYR A 103 -0.46 1.47 10.65
N LEU A 104 -1.04 0.36 11.10
CA LEU A 104 -1.03 -0.06 12.50
C LEU A 104 -0.05 -1.23 12.64
N ARG A 105 0.99 -1.05 13.46
CA ARG A 105 1.99 -2.10 13.71
C ARG A 105 1.58 -2.93 14.92
N LYS A 106 1.70 -4.25 14.78
CA LYS A 106 1.59 -5.24 15.85
C LYS A 106 2.84 -6.14 15.79
N ASN A 107 3.06 -6.96 16.81
CA ASN A 107 4.20 -7.88 16.80
C ASN A 107 4.18 -8.74 15.53
N ASN A 108 5.26 -8.65 14.73
CA ASN A 108 5.44 -9.37 13.47
C ASN A 108 4.37 -9.11 12.40
N GLU A 109 3.59 -8.03 12.50
CA GLU A 109 2.50 -7.72 11.57
C GLU A 109 2.34 -6.22 11.35
N ILE A 110 1.93 -5.83 10.14
CA ILE A 110 1.48 -4.46 9.86
C ILE A 110 0.11 -4.53 9.17
N ILE A 111 -0.86 -3.80 9.72
CA ILE A 111 -2.19 -3.65 9.15
C ILE A 111 -2.25 -2.29 8.44
N GLY A 112 -2.53 -2.29 7.14
CA GLY A 112 -2.84 -1.10 6.37
C GLY A 112 -4.35 -0.94 6.18
N LEU A 113 -4.87 0.23 6.53
CA LEU A 113 -6.26 0.63 6.33
C LEU A 113 -6.31 1.62 5.17
N ILE A 114 -6.93 1.24 4.05
CA ILE A 114 -6.93 2.00 2.80
C ILE A 114 -8.32 2.60 2.59
N PHE A 115 -8.44 3.91 2.82
CA PHE A 115 -9.71 4.63 2.69
C PHE A 115 -9.91 5.17 1.27
N GLY A 116 -11.18 5.29 0.89
CA GLY A 116 -11.61 5.97 -0.32
C GLY A 116 -11.27 7.46 -0.32
N SER A 117 -11.56 8.12 -1.45
CA SER A 117 -11.29 9.55 -1.57
C SER A 117 -12.30 10.40 -0.80
N VAL A 118 -11.82 11.52 -0.28
CA VAL A 118 -12.64 12.50 0.40
C VAL A 118 -12.04 13.90 0.22
N LEU A 119 -12.80 14.96 0.49
CA LEU A 119 -12.21 16.30 0.60
C LEU A 119 -11.31 16.38 1.84
N GLU A 120 -10.16 17.05 1.74
CA GLU A 120 -9.10 17.03 2.76
C GLU A 120 -9.53 17.36 4.20
N ASN A 121 -10.62 18.10 4.37
CA ASN A 121 -11.14 18.54 5.67
C ASN A 121 -12.38 17.75 6.14
N LYS A 122 -12.70 16.66 5.47
CA LYS A 122 -13.83 15.79 5.81
C LYS A 122 -13.36 14.56 6.58
N ASP A 123 -14.32 13.96 7.29
CA ASP A 123 -14.10 12.84 8.20
C ASP A 123 -14.96 11.61 7.85
N ASP A 124 -15.64 11.62 6.70
CA ASP A 124 -16.60 10.61 6.25
C ASP A 124 -16.05 9.68 5.15
N ALA A 125 -14.72 9.53 5.05
CA ALA A 125 -14.13 8.60 4.09
C ALA A 125 -14.48 7.16 4.47
N SER A 126 -14.93 6.38 3.48
CA SER A 126 -15.22 4.95 3.66
C SER A 126 -13.96 4.10 3.56
N LEU A 127 -13.86 3.05 4.38
CA LEU A 127 -12.78 2.07 4.26
C LEU A 127 -13.00 1.21 3.01
N ASN A 128 -12.05 1.20 2.09
CA ASN A 128 -12.14 0.42 0.87
C ASN A 128 -11.47 -0.94 1.03
N ASN A 129 -10.29 -0.98 1.65
CA ASN A 129 -9.52 -2.21 1.80
C ASN A 129 -8.78 -2.26 3.14
N VAL A 130 -8.58 -3.49 3.63
CA VAL A 130 -7.61 -3.81 4.68
C VAL A 130 -6.52 -4.67 4.07
N ILE A 131 -5.27 -4.27 4.27
CA ILE A 131 -4.11 -5.10 3.96
C ILE A 131 -3.43 -5.52 5.26
N LEU A 132 -2.95 -6.76 5.32
CA LEU A 132 -2.12 -7.27 6.40
C LEU A 132 -0.83 -7.81 5.79
N VAL A 133 0.32 -7.37 6.28
CA VAL A 133 1.60 -7.99 5.97
C VAL A 133 2.15 -8.69 7.21
N LYS A 134 2.66 -9.90 7.03
CA LYS A 134 3.36 -10.68 8.05
C LYS A 134 4.86 -10.47 7.90
N LEU A 135 5.54 -10.36 9.02
CA LEU A 135 6.98 -10.14 9.11
C LEU A 135 7.65 -11.35 9.75
N ASP A 136 8.78 -11.76 9.20
CA ASP A 136 9.76 -12.60 9.88
C ASP A 136 11.12 -11.89 9.81
N SER A 137 11.72 -11.61 10.96
CA SER A 137 13.02 -10.93 11.02
C SER A 137 13.07 -9.64 10.18
N ASN A 138 12.01 -8.82 10.29
CA ASN A 138 11.75 -7.59 9.51
C ASN A 138 11.56 -7.77 7.99
N LYS A 139 11.48 -9.00 7.47
CA LYS A 139 11.16 -9.28 6.08
C LYS A 139 9.69 -9.62 5.92
N ILE A 140 9.08 -9.13 4.84
CA ILE A 140 7.69 -9.43 4.54
C ILE A 140 7.61 -10.80 3.90
N THR A 141 6.99 -11.75 4.57
CA THR A 141 6.88 -13.14 4.11
C THR A 141 5.55 -13.41 3.39
N SER A 142 4.51 -12.69 3.77
CA SER A 142 3.20 -12.76 3.12
C SER A 142 2.43 -11.45 3.26
N SER A 143 1.56 -11.17 2.28
CA SER A 143 0.55 -10.12 2.36
C SER A 143 -0.84 -10.70 2.11
N TYR A 144 -1.85 -10.04 2.67
CA TYR A 144 -3.24 -10.41 2.50
C TYR A 144 -4.07 -9.15 2.33
N LEU A 145 -4.93 -9.11 1.32
CA LEU A 145 -5.82 -7.98 1.05
C LEU A 145 -7.27 -8.43 1.18
N TYR A 146 -8.09 -7.62 1.81
CA TYR A 146 -9.55 -7.76 1.83
C TYR A 146 -10.20 -6.46 1.42
N SER A 147 -11.17 -6.53 0.52
CA SER A 147 -11.87 -5.38 -0.05
C SER A 147 -13.31 -5.30 0.44
N TYR A 148 -13.90 -4.11 0.36
CA TYR A 148 -15.28 -3.86 0.77
C TYR A 148 -16.33 -4.69 0.01
N ASP A 149 -15.99 -5.20 -1.17
CA ASP A 149 -16.80 -6.05 -2.04
C ASP A 149 -16.52 -7.55 -1.86
N ASP A 150 -16.04 -7.95 -0.68
CA ASP A 150 -15.72 -9.34 -0.27
C ASP A 150 -14.65 -10.05 -1.11
N LYS A 151 -13.91 -9.29 -1.93
CA LYS A 151 -12.72 -9.76 -2.64
C LYS A 151 -11.57 -9.97 -1.67
N PHE A 152 -10.80 -11.03 -1.91
CA PHE A 152 -9.67 -11.40 -1.07
C PHE A 152 -8.47 -11.79 -1.91
N SER A 153 -7.26 -11.42 -1.50
CA SER A 153 -6.04 -11.93 -2.09
C SER A 153 -4.97 -12.25 -1.06
N GLU A 154 -4.07 -13.14 -1.44
CA GLU A 154 -2.89 -13.55 -0.68
C GLU A 154 -1.66 -13.48 -1.58
N LYS A 155 -0.57 -12.89 -1.09
CA LYS A 155 0.76 -13.04 -1.69
C LYS A 155 1.71 -13.72 -0.73
N LYS A 156 2.56 -14.59 -1.27
CA LYS A 156 3.72 -15.17 -0.56
C LYS A 156 4.99 -14.75 -1.25
N TYR A 157 5.99 -14.35 -0.45
CA TYR A 157 7.27 -13.86 -0.93
C TYR A 157 8.35 -14.89 -0.62
N LEU A 158 8.98 -15.45 -1.66
CA LEU A 158 10.04 -16.42 -1.52
C LEU A 158 11.39 -15.73 -1.66
N TYR A 159 12.31 -16.06 -0.75
CA TYR A 159 13.62 -15.44 -0.67
C TYR A 159 14.75 -16.43 -1.00
N ARG A 160 15.78 -15.92 -1.68
CA ARG A 160 17.09 -16.54 -1.82
C ARG A 160 18.15 -15.48 -1.51
N ASP A 161 19.13 -15.81 -0.66
CA ASP A 161 20.21 -14.89 -0.28
C ASP A 161 19.70 -13.50 0.18
N ASN A 162 18.63 -13.49 0.97
CA ASN A 162 17.94 -12.29 1.48
C ASN A 162 17.25 -11.40 0.42
N VAL A 163 17.12 -11.88 -0.81
CA VAL A 163 16.43 -11.19 -1.91
C VAL A 163 15.17 -11.97 -2.29
N ILE A 164 14.07 -11.27 -2.57
CA ILE A 164 12.85 -11.92 -3.09
C ILE A 164 13.13 -12.38 -4.52
N THR A 165 12.94 -13.66 -4.79
CA THR A 165 13.09 -14.25 -6.13
C THR A 165 11.76 -14.63 -6.75
N ASN A 166 10.73 -14.87 -5.93
CA ASN A 166 9.41 -15.25 -6.43
C ASN A 166 8.30 -14.65 -5.58
N ILE A 167 7.16 -14.42 -6.24
CA ILE A 167 5.92 -14.03 -5.61
C ILE A 167 4.82 -14.96 -6.13
N GLU A 168 4.18 -15.67 -5.22
CA GLU A 168 2.92 -16.36 -5.51
C GLU A 168 1.78 -15.42 -5.15
N HIS A 169 0.84 -15.17 -6.06
CA HIS A 169 -0.32 -14.31 -5.83
C HIS A 169 -1.60 -15.08 -6.13
N ARG A 170 -2.45 -15.25 -5.12
CA ARG A 170 -3.76 -15.91 -5.24
C ARG A 170 -4.85 -14.90 -4.99
N MET A 171 -5.86 -14.88 -5.85
CA MET A 171 -6.97 -13.94 -5.77
C MET A 171 -8.30 -14.69 -5.82
N TRP A 172 -9.18 -14.36 -4.89
CA TRP A 172 -10.58 -14.75 -4.82
C TRP A 172 -11.40 -13.49 -5.09
N LEU A 173 -11.62 -13.22 -6.38
CA LEU A 173 -12.46 -12.13 -6.85
C LEU A 173 -13.89 -12.69 -7.00
N ASP A 174 -14.38 -12.83 -8.23
CA ASP A 174 -15.53 -13.67 -8.58
C ASP A 174 -15.08 -15.04 -9.14
N THR A 175 -13.87 -15.07 -9.70
CA THR A 175 -13.15 -16.27 -10.11
C THR A 175 -11.87 -16.40 -9.31
N TYR A 176 -11.41 -17.64 -9.17
CA TYR A 176 -10.12 -17.93 -8.59
C TYR A 176 -9.03 -17.74 -9.65
N ILE A 177 -8.01 -16.94 -9.32
CA ILE A 177 -6.88 -16.65 -10.21
C ILE A 177 -5.59 -16.80 -9.41
N GLU A 178 -4.57 -17.39 -10.05
CA GLU A 178 -3.21 -17.47 -9.52
C GLU A 178 -2.23 -16.83 -10.50
N HIS A 179 -1.26 -16.10 -9.97
CA HIS A 179 -0.10 -15.60 -10.71
C HIS A 179 1.18 -16.02 -10.00
N TYR A 180 2.19 -16.36 -10.79
CA TYR A 180 3.50 -16.77 -10.32
C TYR A 180 4.56 -15.88 -10.96
N TYR A 181 5.13 -14.99 -10.15
CA TYR A 181 6.13 -14.04 -10.62
C TYR A 181 7.55 -14.50 -10.28
N THR A 182 8.48 -14.25 -11.20
CA THR A 182 9.92 -14.38 -10.98
C THR A 182 10.54 -13.00 -10.95
N ILE A 183 11.41 -12.75 -9.96
CA ILE A 183 12.14 -11.50 -9.80
C ILE A 183 13.63 -11.74 -10.02
N GLU A 184 14.19 -11.00 -10.97
CA GLU A 184 15.62 -10.97 -11.26
C GLU A 184 16.15 -9.57 -10.97
N ILE A 185 17.23 -9.43 -10.19
CA ILE A 185 17.79 -8.11 -9.84
C ILE A 185 19.02 -7.75 -10.69
N LYS A 186 19.81 -8.76 -11.10
CA LYS A 186 21.06 -8.59 -11.84
C LYS A 186 21.05 -9.42 -13.11
N PRO A 187 21.59 -8.92 -14.24
CA PRO A 187 22.24 -7.61 -14.42
C PRO A 187 21.25 -6.42 -14.48
N THR A 188 19.98 -6.69 -14.73
CA THR A 188 18.91 -5.68 -14.77
C THR A 188 17.72 -6.17 -13.97
N PHE A 189 17.07 -5.27 -13.24
CA PHE A 189 15.85 -5.60 -12.51
C PHE A 189 14.70 -5.90 -13.47
N ARG A 190 14.12 -7.10 -13.35
CA ARG A 190 13.02 -7.60 -14.17
C ARG A 190 12.03 -8.37 -13.32
N ILE A 191 10.76 -8.25 -13.67
CA ILE A 191 9.71 -9.13 -13.17
C ILE A 191 9.07 -9.81 -14.37
N THR A 192 8.97 -11.13 -14.31
CA THR A 192 8.25 -11.93 -15.30
C THR A 192 7.14 -12.73 -14.62
N GLU A 193 6.08 -13.03 -15.36
CA GLU A 193 5.00 -13.91 -14.96
C GLU A 193 5.08 -15.21 -15.73
N ASN A 194 4.97 -16.34 -15.04
CA ASN A 194 4.87 -17.66 -15.68
C ASN A 194 3.38 -17.98 -15.90
N THR A 195 2.98 -18.06 -17.17
CA THR A 195 1.63 -18.46 -17.58
C THR A 195 1.66 -19.83 -18.24
N PRO A 196 0.50 -20.48 -18.47
CA PRO A 196 0.43 -21.71 -19.26
C PRO A 196 0.96 -21.56 -20.70
N GLU A 197 0.94 -20.34 -21.24
CA GLU A 197 1.36 -20.03 -22.62
C GLU A 197 2.85 -19.66 -22.71
N GLY A 198 3.51 -19.44 -21.58
CA GLY A 198 4.92 -19.10 -21.49
C GLY A 198 5.22 -18.01 -20.48
N THR A 199 6.40 -17.41 -20.59
CA THR A 199 6.83 -16.33 -19.69
C THR A 199 6.51 -14.97 -20.30
N ILE A 200 5.82 -14.12 -19.56
CA ILE A 200 5.49 -12.73 -19.95
C ILE A 200 6.33 -11.77 -19.12
N MET A 201 6.85 -10.71 -19.75
CA MET A 201 7.55 -9.63 -19.02
C MET A 201 6.54 -8.65 -18.44
N ILE A 202 6.59 -8.43 -17.13
CA ILE A 202 5.72 -7.51 -16.39
C ILE A 202 6.43 -6.18 -16.14
N TYR A 203 7.74 -6.23 -15.87
CA TYR A 203 8.55 -5.03 -15.63
C TYR A 203 10.00 -5.24 -16.12
N PRO A 204 10.64 -4.22 -16.73
CA PRO A 204 10.04 -2.96 -17.17
C PRO A 204 9.06 -3.20 -18.33
N GLU A 205 8.01 -2.38 -18.41
CA GLU A 205 7.08 -2.34 -19.55
C GLU A 205 7.72 -1.71 -20.79
#